data_AF-A0A0J6W4A8-F1
#
_entry.id   AF-A0A0J6W4A8-F1
#
_cell.length_a   1.000
_cell.length_b   1.000
_cell.length_c   1.000
_cell.angle_alpha   90.00
_cell.angle_beta   90.00
_cell.angle_gamma   90.00
#
_symmetry.space_group_name_H-M   'P 1'
#
loop_
_entity.id
_entity.type
_entity.pdbx_description
1 polymer ?
#
loop_
_entity_poly.entity_id
_entity_poly.type
_entity_poly.pdbx_seq_one_letter_code
_entity_poly.pdbx_strand_id
1 'polypeptide(L)'
;MTRTPPLAWLYQLDRSQQAALLAKPHGYLPATVVDRIAGHTTLTRRDETPQQPRWQLRTAEANLLEDERLRLDAWWRALPRAAREELVATRHTAVPERYRESVLDLVPGGISTGTDTKSPFTASGIAAAYLEMVHRAQNDV
;
A
#
# COMPACT_ATOMS: atom_id res chain seq x y z
N MET A 1 -11.66 22.39 7.06
CA MET A 1 -11.94 21.55 5.87
C MET A 1 -11.08 20.30 5.96
N THR A 2 -11.65 19.18 6.41
CA THR A 2 -10.98 17.89 6.43
C THR A 2 -10.88 17.40 4.99
N ARG A 3 -9.72 17.59 4.34
CA ARG A 3 -9.43 16.97 3.05
C ARG A 3 -9.51 15.47 3.25
N THR A 4 -10.47 14.80 2.62
CA THR A 4 -10.39 13.35 2.41
C THR A 4 -9.03 13.08 1.77
N PRO A 5 -8.16 12.27 2.41
CA PRO A 5 -6.84 12.04 1.86
C PRO A 5 -6.98 11.41 0.47
N PRO A 6 -6.11 11.77 -0.49
CA PRO A 6 -6.07 11.08 -1.78
C PRO A 6 -5.97 9.57 -1.53
N LEU A 7 -6.73 8.78 -2.29
CA LEU A 7 -6.79 7.31 -2.18
C LEU A 7 -7.38 6.77 -0.86
N ALA A 8 -8.29 7.47 -0.19
CA ALA A 8 -8.96 6.94 1.01
C ALA A 8 -9.58 5.53 0.81
N TRP A 9 -10.04 5.22 -0.41
CA TRP A 9 -10.55 3.90 -0.79
C TRP A 9 -9.49 2.78 -0.74
N LEU A 10 -8.20 3.11 -0.93
CA LEU A 10 -7.10 2.13 -0.90
C LEU A 10 -7.01 1.49 0.49
N TYR A 11 -7.26 2.25 1.54
CA TYR A 11 -7.23 1.78 2.93
C TYR A 11 -8.41 0.87 3.29
N GLN A 12 -9.44 0.79 2.44
CA GLN A 12 -10.57 -0.14 2.60
C GLN A 12 -10.29 -1.52 1.97
N LEU A 13 -9.21 -1.65 1.20
CA LEU A 13 -8.82 -2.91 0.57
C LEU A 13 -8.01 -3.78 1.53
N ASP A 14 -8.04 -5.09 1.28
CA ASP A 14 -7.23 -6.03 2.05
C ASP A 14 -5.75 -5.83 1.71
N ARG A 15 -4.86 -6.19 2.64
CA ARG A 15 -3.39 -6.02 2.49
C ARG A 15 -2.86 -6.54 1.15
N SER A 16 -3.30 -7.74 0.73
CA SER A 16 -2.86 -8.37 -0.52
C SER A 16 -3.30 -7.60 -1.77
N GLN A 17 -4.47 -6.96 -1.72
CA GLN A 17 -5.02 -6.14 -2.78
C GLN A 17 -4.28 -4.80 -2.87
N GLN A 18 -4.05 -4.14 -1.72
CA GLN A 18 -3.22 -2.94 -1.66
C GLN A 18 -1.82 -3.20 -2.22
N ALA A 19 -1.18 -4.32 -1.83
CA ALA A 19 0.13 -4.72 -2.32
C ALA A 19 0.15 -4.92 -3.85
N ALA A 20 -0.90 -5.55 -4.41
CA ALA A 20 -1.01 -5.76 -5.85
C ALA A 20 -1.16 -4.44 -6.62
N LEU A 21 -1.92 -3.49 -6.08
CA LEU A 21 -2.09 -2.16 -6.68
C LEU A 21 -0.81 -1.34 -6.61
N LEU A 22 -0.13 -1.34 -5.47
CA LEU A 22 1.17 -0.70 -5.32
C LEU A 22 2.21 -1.29 -6.28
N ALA A 23 2.19 -2.60 -6.54
CA ALA A 23 3.11 -3.22 -7.48
C ALA A 23 2.91 -2.74 -8.93
N LYS A 24 1.67 -2.44 -9.32
CA LYS A 24 1.29 -2.06 -10.69
C LYS A 24 0.25 -0.93 -10.70
N PRO A 25 0.64 0.34 -10.42
CA PRO A 25 -0.31 1.45 -10.31
C PRO A 25 -1.13 1.71 -11.58
N HIS A 26 -0.50 1.48 -12.75
CA HIS A 26 -1.12 1.62 -14.08
C HIS A 26 -1.58 0.28 -14.67
N GLY A 27 -1.56 -0.78 -13.87
CA GLY A 27 -1.91 -2.13 -14.30
C GLY A 27 -3.42 -2.37 -14.38
N TYR A 28 -3.78 -3.53 -14.94
CA TYR A 28 -5.14 -4.02 -14.82
C TYR A 28 -5.48 -4.36 -13.38
N LEU A 29 -6.68 -3.98 -12.97
CA LEU A 29 -7.22 -4.25 -11.65
C LEU A 29 -7.68 -5.71 -11.56
N PRO A 30 -7.37 -6.41 -10.46
CA PRO A 30 -8.00 -7.70 -10.16
C PRO A 30 -9.52 -7.54 -10.06
N ALA A 31 -10.30 -8.50 -10.55
CA ALA A 31 -11.76 -8.46 -10.50
C ALA A 31 -12.29 -8.20 -9.08
N THR A 32 -11.69 -8.85 -8.08
CA THR A 32 -12.05 -8.67 -6.65
C THR A 32 -11.84 -7.25 -6.11
N VAL A 33 -10.97 -6.46 -6.77
CA VAL A 33 -10.71 -5.07 -6.40
C VAL A 33 -11.73 -4.16 -7.07
N VAL A 34 -12.06 -4.41 -8.34
CA VAL A 34 -13.05 -3.63 -9.10
C VAL A 34 -14.37 -3.56 -8.35
N ASP A 35 -14.90 -4.70 -7.91
CA ASP A 35 -16.19 -4.75 -7.20
C ASP A 35 -16.18 -3.95 -5.90
N ARG A 36 -15.02 -3.88 -5.21
CA ARG A 36 -14.88 -3.15 -3.95
C ARG A 36 -14.72 -1.64 -4.14
N ILE A 37 -14.15 -1.17 -5.25
CA ILE A 37 -13.80 0.24 -5.44
C ILE A 37 -14.64 0.98 -6.49
N ALA A 38 -15.50 0.27 -7.22
CA ALA A 38 -16.34 0.86 -8.28
C ALA A 38 -17.21 2.04 -7.82
N GLY A 39 -17.58 2.10 -6.53
CA GLY A 39 -18.32 3.23 -5.94
C GLY A 39 -17.46 4.33 -5.30
N HIS A 40 -16.15 4.15 -5.24
CA HIS A 40 -15.24 5.01 -4.46
C HIS A 40 -14.11 5.64 -5.28
N THR A 41 -13.96 5.25 -6.55
CA THR A 41 -12.90 5.70 -7.45
C THR A 41 -13.40 5.71 -8.90
N THR A 42 -12.64 6.37 -9.79
CA THR A 42 -12.97 6.49 -11.21
C THR A 42 -12.23 5.45 -12.05
N LEU A 43 -12.97 4.45 -12.53
CA LEU A 43 -12.43 3.39 -13.35
C LEU A 43 -12.53 3.68 -14.85
N THR A 44 -11.59 3.15 -15.63
CA THR A 44 -11.64 3.12 -17.09
C THR A 44 -11.59 1.67 -17.57
N ARG A 45 -12.49 1.32 -18.47
CA ARG A 45 -12.49 0.05 -19.18
C ARG A 45 -11.58 0.18 -20.41
N ARG A 46 -10.56 -0.68 -20.54
CA ARG A 46 -9.62 -0.64 -21.68
C ARG A 46 -9.77 -1.81 -22.66
N ASP A 47 -10.19 -2.99 -22.20
CA ASP A 47 -10.41 -4.13 -23.08
C ASP A 47 -11.87 -4.60 -23.03
N GLU A 48 -12.50 -4.61 -24.21
CA GLU A 48 -13.87 -5.11 -24.45
C GLU A 48 -13.85 -6.48 -25.10
N THR A 49 -13.01 -7.40 -24.60
CA THR A 49 -13.21 -8.81 -24.96
C THR A 49 -14.49 -9.30 -24.26
N PRO A 50 -15.45 -9.93 -24.96
CA PRO A 50 -16.78 -10.24 -24.42
C PRO A 50 -16.78 -11.11 -23.14
N GLN A 51 -15.69 -11.84 -22.88
CA GLN A 51 -15.64 -12.82 -21.80
C GLN A 51 -15.07 -12.26 -20.48
N GLN A 52 -14.21 -11.23 -20.50
CA GLN A 52 -13.64 -10.66 -19.26
C GLN A 52 -13.26 -9.18 -19.46
N PRO A 53 -14.11 -8.22 -19.05
CA PRO A 53 -13.75 -6.81 -19.10
C PRO A 53 -12.56 -6.54 -18.17
N ARG A 54 -11.50 -5.91 -18.71
CA ARG A 54 -10.33 -5.50 -17.92
C ARG A 54 -10.43 -4.03 -17.55
N TRP A 55 -10.38 -3.78 -16.25
CA TRP A 55 -10.49 -2.45 -15.67
C TRP A 55 -9.14 -1.91 -15.27
N GLN A 56 -8.97 -0.60 -15.37
CA GLN A 56 -7.81 0.15 -14.89
C GLN A 56 -8.30 1.37 -14.09
N LEU A 57 -7.45 1.87 -13.19
CA LEU A 57 -7.65 3.21 -12.63
C LEU A 57 -7.56 4.24 -13.76
N ARG A 58 -8.28 5.36 -13.64
CA ARG A 58 -8.00 6.51 -14.50
C ARG A 58 -6.60 7.04 -14.25
N THR A 59 -5.99 7.63 -15.28
CA THR A 59 -4.62 8.16 -15.24
C THR A 59 -4.35 9.03 -14.00
N ALA A 60 -5.28 9.91 -13.64
CA ALA A 60 -5.12 10.75 -12.45
C ALA A 60 -5.01 9.94 -11.15
N GLU A 61 -5.80 8.89 -10.99
CA GLU A 61 -5.78 8.03 -9.79
C GLU A 61 -4.59 7.07 -9.79
N ALA A 62 -4.23 6.55 -10.97
CA ALA A 62 -3.02 5.76 -11.15
C ALA A 62 -1.76 6.57 -10.82
N ASN A 63 -1.70 7.85 -11.21
CA ASN A 63 -0.61 8.76 -10.86
C ASN A 63 -0.53 9.00 -9.35
N LEU A 64 -1.67 9.22 -8.68
CA LEU A 64 -1.67 9.36 -7.21
C LEU A 64 -1.15 8.09 -6.51
N LEU A 65 -1.53 6.91 -7.03
CA LEU A 65 -1.05 5.64 -6.48
C LEU A 65 0.44 5.43 -6.77
N GLU A 66 0.93 5.89 -7.92
CA GLU A 66 2.35 5.89 -8.25
C GLU A 66 3.15 6.84 -7.36
N ASP A 67 2.64 8.05 -7.10
CA ASP A 67 3.27 9.01 -6.18
C ASP A 67 3.38 8.41 -4.76
N GLU A 68 2.33 7.73 -4.29
CA GLU A 68 2.34 7.06 -2.99
C GLU A 68 3.35 5.89 -2.97
N ARG A 69 3.42 5.10 -4.04
CA ARG A 69 4.44 4.05 -4.19
C ARG A 69 5.85 4.64 -4.16
N LEU A 70 6.09 5.75 -4.85
CA LEU A 70 7.39 6.43 -4.88
C LEU A 70 7.77 7.00 -3.51
N ARG A 71 6.80 7.55 -2.76
CA ARG A 71 7.00 7.97 -1.37
C ARG A 71 7.47 6.81 -0.49
N LEU A 72 6.82 5.64 -0.62
CA LEU A 72 7.17 4.43 0.12
C LEU A 72 8.53 3.86 -0.32
N ASP A 73 8.84 3.90 -1.62
CA ASP A 73 10.16 3.53 -2.15
C ASP A 73 11.28 4.42 -1.58
N ALA A 74 11.04 5.73 -1.47
CA ALA A 74 12.01 6.66 -0.88
C ALA A 74 12.26 6.34 0.61
N TRP A 75 11.19 6.12 1.38
CA TRP A 75 11.29 5.65 2.76
C TRP A 75 12.07 4.33 2.86
N TRP A 76 11.72 3.34 2.02
CA TRP A 76 12.36 2.04 2.01
C TRP A 76 13.86 2.12 1.72
N ARG A 77 14.27 2.98 0.77
CA ARG A 77 15.67 3.19 0.41
C ARG A 77 16.46 3.92 1.49
N ALA A 78 15.81 4.74 2.31
CA ALA A 78 16.46 5.43 3.43
C ALA A 78 16.81 4.47 4.57
N LEU A 79 16.18 3.29 4.65
CA LEU A 79 16.44 2.31 5.69
C LEU A 79 17.75 1.52 5.45
N PRO A 80 18.55 1.27 6.51
CA PRO A 80 19.69 0.37 6.43
C PRO A 80 19.28 -1.02 5.92
N ARG A 81 20.19 -1.72 5.24
CA ARG A 81 19.90 -3.06 4.69
C ARG A 81 19.39 -4.04 5.77
N ALA A 82 20.02 -4.07 6.94
CA ALA A 82 19.59 -4.92 8.05
C ALA A 82 18.16 -4.61 8.51
N ALA A 83 17.76 -3.32 8.51
CA ALA A 83 16.41 -2.90 8.84
C ALA A 83 15.39 -3.40 7.82
N ARG A 84 15.73 -3.32 6.53
CA ARG A 84 14.90 -3.83 5.44
C ARG A 84 14.68 -5.34 5.56
N GLU A 85 15.75 -6.11 5.75
CA GLU A 85 15.68 -7.57 5.90
C GLU A 85 14.80 -7.97 7.08
N GLU A 86 14.99 -7.31 8.23
CA GLU A 86 14.22 -7.62 9.43
C GLU A 86 12.74 -7.22 9.32
N LEU A 87 12.43 -6.08 8.69
CA LEU A 87 11.04 -5.66 8.46
C LEU A 87 10.32 -6.58 7.49
N VAL A 88 10.99 -7.11 6.46
CA VAL A 88 10.40 -8.14 5.58
C VAL A 88 10.18 -9.45 6.33
N ALA A 89 11.13 -9.86 7.17
CA ALA A 89 11.03 -11.09 7.95
C ALA A 89 9.88 -11.02 8.98
N THR A 90 9.67 -9.85 9.59
CA THR A 90 8.65 -9.60 10.62
C THR A 90 7.35 -9.01 10.10
N ARG A 91 7.13 -8.97 8.77
CA ARG A 91 5.97 -8.32 8.13
C ARG A 91 4.58 -8.82 8.58
N HIS A 92 4.51 -10.04 9.12
CA HIS A 92 3.29 -10.66 9.65
C HIS A 92 3.24 -10.70 11.18
N THR A 93 4.27 -10.19 11.85
CA THR A 93 4.41 -10.16 13.31
C THR A 93 4.58 -8.72 13.79
N ALA A 94 4.93 -8.55 15.06
CA ALA A 94 5.22 -7.24 15.61
C ALA A 94 6.42 -6.58 14.92
N VAL A 95 6.32 -5.27 14.67
CA VAL A 95 7.40 -4.42 14.18
C VAL A 95 8.49 -4.35 15.28
N PRO A 96 9.76 -4.62 14.92
CA PRO A 96 10.89 -4.49 15.83
C PRO A 96 10.93 -3.09 16.46
N GLU A 97 11.15 -3.02 17.78
CA GLU A 97 11.09 -1.77 18.56
C GLU A 97 11.91 -0.63 17.93
N ARG A 98 13.12 -0.96 17.46
CA ARG A 98 14.06 -0.03 16.81
C ARG A 98 13.56 0.62 15.51
N TYR A 99 12.50 0.11 14.89
CA TYR A 99 11.97 0.62 13.61
C TYR A 99 10.52 1.11 13.70
N ARG A 100 9.95 1.12 14.91
CA ARG A 100 8.55 1.49 15.12
C ARG A 100 8.26 2.92 14.69
N GLU A 101 9.10 3.87 15.09
CA GLU A 101 8.96 5.28 14.72
C GLU A 101 8.97 5.45 13.19
N SER A 102 9.95 4.85 12.52
CA SER A 102 10.05 4.91 11.06
C SER A 102 8.85 4.29 10.34
N VAL A 103 8.21 3.25 10.89
CA VAL A 103 6.99 2.66 10.31
C VAL A 103 5.76 3.54 10.62
N LEU A 104 5.71 4.16 11.80
CA LEU A 104 4.62 5.05 12.19
C LEU A 104 4.58 6.36 11.39
N ASP A 105 5.73 6.85 10.91
CA ASP A 105 5.81 7.99 9.98
C ASP A 105 5.05 7.77 8.66
N LEU A 106 4.73 6.52 8.33
CA LEU A 106 3.96 6.19 7.13
C LEU A 106 2.44 6.27 7.35
N VAL A 107 1.97 6.42 8.59
CA VAL A 107 0.53 6.47 8.91
C VAL A 107 -0.04 7.84 8.53
N PRO A 108 -1.02 7.89 7.60
CA PRO A 108 -1.66 9.14 7.24
C PRO A 108 -2.40 9.73 8.44
N GLY A 109 -2.18 11.02 8.71
CA GLY A 109 -2.71 11.71 9.89
C GLY A 109 -1.73 11.80 11.06
N GLY A 110 -0.55 11.18 10.92
CA GLY A 110 0.48 11.19 11.96
C GLY A 110 0.14 10.27 13.13
N ILE A 111 1.11 10.10 14.02
CA ILE A 111 0.95 9.35 15.25
C ILE A 111 -0.08 10.09 16.10
N SER A 112 -1.22 9.47 16.41
CA SER A 112 -2.20 10.09 17.32
C SER A 112 -1.51 10.39 18.65
N THR A 113 -1.70 11.59 19.20
CA THR A 113 -1.19 11.98 20.51
C THR A 113 -1.68 10.98 21.55
N GLY A 114 -0.78 10.12 22.04
CA GLY A 114 -1.12 9.01 22.94
C GLY A 114 -0.86 7.61 22.37
N THR A 115 -0.40 7.48 21.12
CA THR A 115 0.07 6.20 20.60
C THR A 115 1.34 5.79 21.33
N ASP A 116 1.27 4.71 22.10
CA ASP A 116 2.43 4.17 22.78
C ASP A 116 3.38 3.52 21.77
N THR A 117 4.43 4.23 21.41
CA THR A 117 5.49 3.74 20.52
C THR A 117 6.29 2.60 21.14
N LYS A 118 6.17 2.38 22.46
CA LYS A 118 6.84 1.29 23.19
C LYS A 118 6.01 0.00 23.22
N SER A 119 4.73 0.06 22.86
CA SER A 119 3.91 -1.14 22.71
C SER A 119 4.22 -1.88 21.41
N PRO A 120 4.33 -3.23 21.43
CA PRO A 120 4.42 -4.02 20.22
C PRO A 120 3.18 -3.81 19.35
N PHE A 121 3.37 -3.47 18.07
CA PHE A 121 2.29 -3.41 17.08
C PHE A 121 2.71 -4.11 15.80
N THR A 122 1.73 -4.63 15.07
CA THR A 122 1.95 -5.17 13.72
C THR A 122 1.82 -4.04 12.71
N ALA A 123 2.71 -4.00 11.70
CA ALA A 123 2.55 -3.04 10.61
C ALA A 123 1.13 -3.16 10.02
N SER A 124 0.45 -2.03 9.87
CA SER A 124 -0.93 -1.97 9.38
C SER A 124 -1.04 -1.02 8.18
N GLY A 125 -2.19 -1.09 7.49
CA GLY A 125 -2.47 -0.25 6.33
C GLY A 125 -1.41 -0.33 5.25
N ILE A 126 -1.02 0.85 4.73
CA ILE A 126 -0.17 0.97 3.55
C ILE A 126 1.26 0.46 3.78
N ALA A 127 1.80 0.61 4.99
CA ALA A 127 3.13 0.11 5.33
C ALA A 127 3.18 -1.42 5.26
N ALA A 128 2.16 -2.09 5.80
CA ALA A 128 2.05 -3.55 5.74
C ALA A 128 1.89 -4.06 4.30
N ALA A 129 1.08 -3.36 3.50
CA ALA A 129 0.88 -3.68 2.09
C ALA A 129 2.18 -3.49 1.29
N TYR A 130 2.95 -2.45 1.58
CA TYR A 130 4.24 -2.21 0.94
C TYR A 130 5.27 -3.29 1.29
N LEU A 131 5.39 -3.69 2.57
CA LEU A 131 6.28 -4.77 2.97
C LEU A 131 5.90 -6.11 2.31
N GLU A 132 4.59 -6.38 2.16
CA GLU A 132 4.08 -7.54 1.43
C GLU A 132 4.44 -7.47 -0.06
N MET A 133 4.32 -6.30 -0.69
CA MET A 133 4.71 -6.08 -2.08
C MET A 133 6.21 -6.35 -2.29
N VAL A 134 7.07 -5.79 -1.43
CA VAL A 134 8.52 -5.98 -1.51
C VAL A 134 8.90 -7.45 -1.33
N HIS A 135 8.27 -8.14 -0.37
CA HIS A 135 8.52 -9.57 -0.15
C HIS A 135 8.21 -10.41 -1.40
N ARG A 136 7.08 -10.15 -2.06
CA ARG A 136 6.71 -10.86 -3.30
C ARG A 136 7.71 -10.58 -4.41
N ALA A 137 8.08 -9.32 -4.60
CA ALA A 137 9.07 -8.92 -5.61
C ALA A 137 10.46 -9.56 -5.40
N GLN A 138 10.82 -9.91 -4.15
CA GLN A 138 12.07 -10.60 -3.83
C GLN A 138 12.02 -12.12 -4.09
N ASN A 139 10.83 -12.74 -4.04
CA ASN A 139 10.65 -14.17 -4.24
C ASN A 139 10.29 -14.57 -5.68
N ASP A 140 9.86 -13.61 -6.50
CA ASP A 140 9.54 -13.81 -7.93
C ASP A 140 10.78 -13.73 -8.84
N VAL A 141 11.99 -13.66 -8.26
CA VAL A 141 13.30 -13.65 -8.94
C VAL A 141 13.98 -15.00 -8.75
#